data_AF-A0A7S7FZX1-F1
#
_entry.id   AF-A0A7S7FZX1-F1
#
_cell.length_a   1.000
_cell.length_b   1.000
_cell.length_c   1.000
_cell.angle_alpha   90.00
_cell.angle_beta   90.00
_cell.angle_gamma   90.00
#
_symmetry.space_group_name_H-M   'P 1'
#
loop_
_entity.id
_entity.type
_entity.pdbx_description
1 polymer ?
#
loop_
_entity_poly.entity_id
_entity_poly.type
_entity_poly.pdbx_seq_one_letter_code
_entity_poly.pdbx_strand_id
1 'polypeptide(L)'
;MDIDVPDDQVTRMIKYLVDKYGIEHIANLITFQKYSKDSFLMDLKLINQNGIEINISHAKAICSRFASIIQGIPRLVGTHPSGVIITKLDLSKHLPIKKILIILLYYIVCNLIINS
;
A
#
# COMPACT_ATOMS: atom_id res chain seq x y z
N MET A 1 20.13 -8.97 -4.91
CA MET A 1 19.81 -10.38 -4.61
C MET A 1 18.31 -10.46 -4.62
N ASP A 2 17.76 -11.37 -5.40
CA ASP A 2 16.31 -11.57 -5.48
C ASP A 2 15.94 -12.76 -4.61
N ILE A 3 15.07 -12.52 -3.63
CA ILE A 3 14.63 -13.52 -2.66
C ILE A 3 13.11 -13.41 -2.61
N ASP A 4 12.44 -14.43 -3.13
CA ASP A 4 11.00 -14.56 -3.04
C ASP A 4 10.64 -15.16 -1.69
N VAL A 5 9.79 -14.45 -0.95
CA VAL A 5 9.29 -14.90 0.35
C VAL A 5 7.79 -15.18 0.23
N PRO A 6 7.33 -16.38 0.59
CA PRO A 6 5.91 -16.70 0.61
C PRO A 6 5.12 -15.71 1.49
N ASP A 7 3.90 -15.36 1.09
CA ASP A 7 3.07 -14.35 1.77
C ASP A 7 2.87 -14.65 3.27
N ASP A 8 2.72 -15.92 3.64
CA ASP A 8 2.56 -16.39 5.02
C ASP A 8 3.86 -16.23 5.85
N GLN A 9 5.02 -16.19 5.19
CA GLN A 9 6.33 -16.06 5.81
C GLN A 9 6.84 -14.62 5.88
N VAL A 10 6.20 -13.67 5.19
CA VAL A 10 6.61 -12.25 5.15
C VAL A 10 6.74 -11.67 6.55
N THR A 11 5.80 -11.98 7.45
CA THR A 11 5.83 -11.52 8.84
C THR A 11 7.06 -12.01 9.59
N ARG A 12 7.39 -13.31 9.44
CA ARG A 12 8.55 -13.93 10.09
C ARG A 12 9.87 -13.34 9.57
N MET A 13 9.95 -13.14 8.26
CA MET A 13 11.09 -12.48 7.63
C MET A 13 11.28 -11.07 8.17
N ILE A 14 10.23 -10.23 8.19
CA ILE A 14 10.31 -8.85 8.69
C ILE A 14 10.81 -8.85 10.14
N LYS A 15 10.27 -9.72 11.00
CA LYS A 15 10.74 -9.82 12.39
C LYS A 15 12.23 -10.15 12.47
N TYR A 16 12.69 -11.14 11.72
CA TYR A 16 14.11 -11.50 11.66
C TYR A 16 14.99 -10.32 11.20
N LEU A 17 14.54 -9.56 10.20
CA LEU A 17 15.28 -8.42 9.68
C LEU A 17 15.35 -7.26 10.69
N VAL A 18 14.25 -6.98 11.39
CA VAL A 18 14.23 -5.99 12.49
C VAL A 18 15.18 -6.42 13.60
N ASP A 19 15.11 -7.67 14.03
CA ASP A 19 15.95 -8.19 15.12
C ASP A 19 17.44 -8.18 14.75
N LYS A 20 17.77 -8.45 13.48
CA LYS A 20 19.16 -8.54 13.00
C LYS A 20 19.78 -7.19 12.63
N TYR A 21 19.00 -6.29 12.02
CA TYR A 21 19.53 -5.05 11.44
C TYR A 21 19.01 -3.78 12.11
N GLY A 22 17.94 -3.85 12.89
CA GLY A 22 17.28 -2.69 13.50
C GLY A 22 16.26 -2.03 12.58
N ILE A 23 15.21 -1.46 13.17
CA ILE A 23 14.06 -0.90 12.44
C ILE A 23 14.42 0.30 11.56
N GLU A 24 15.41 1.10 11.95
CA GLU A 24 15.86 2.29 11.20
C GLU A 24 16.67 1.95 9.95
N HIS A 25 17.09 0.70 9.82
CA HIS A 25 17.95 0.19 8.75
C HIS A 25 17.19 -0.61 7.69
N ILE A 26 15.89 -0.78 7.88
CA ILE A 26 15.01 -1.49 6.97
C ILE A 26 13.86 -0.61 6.51
N ALA A 27 13.40 -0.80 5.28
CA ALA A 27 12.19 -0.16 4.79
C ALA A 27 11.43 -1.05 3.83
N ASN A 28 10.11 -1.02 3.93
CA ASN A 28 9.25 -1.71 2.98
C ASN A 28 9.05 -0.87 1.72
N LEU A 29 9.09 -1.53 0.57
CA LEU A 29 8.66 -0.96 -0.69
C LEU A 29 7.13 -1.00 -0.76
N ILE A 30 6.51 0.17 -0.67
CA ILE A 30 5.07 0.31 -0.86
C ILE A 30 4.73 0.33 -2.35
N THR A 31 3.58 -0.23 -2.68
CA THR A 31 3.01 -0.14 -4.03
C THR A 31 1.74 0.71 -4.01
N PHE A 32 1.43 1.30 -5.16
CA PHE A 32 0.18 2.01 -5.37
C PHE A 32 -0.58 1.33 -6.50
N GLN A 33 -1.82 0.95 -6.22
CA GLN A 33 -2.75 0.56 -7.27
C GLN A 33 -3.26 1.84 -7.93
N LYS A 34 -3.19 1.90 -9.25
CA LYS A 34 -3.75 3.01 -10.02
C LYS A 34 -5.22 2.76 -10.32
N TYR A 35 -5.97 3.80 -10.61
CA TYR A 35 -7.33 3.68 -11.10
C TYR A 35 -7.35 2.93 -12.45
N SER A 36 -8.23 1.95 -12.59
CA SER A 36 -8.75 1.55 -13.90
C SER A 36 -10.01 2.36 -14.23
N LYS A 37 -10.39 2.42 -15.52
CA LYS A 37 -11.65 3.05 -15.96
C LYS A 37 -12.85 2.48 -15.19
N ASP A 38 -12.88 1.16 -14.99
CA ASP A 38 -13.96 0.49 -14.30
C ASP A 38 -13.97 0.79 -12.81
N SER A 39 -12.82 0.73 -12.14
CA SER A 39 -12.73 1.06 -10.72
C SER A 39 -13.15 2.51 -10.42
N PHE A 40 -12.78 3.45 -11.30
CA PHE A 40 -13.19 4.85 -11.18
C PHE A 40 -14.71 5.01 -11.36
N LEU A 41 -15.30 4.33 -12.35
CA LEU A 41 -16.76 4.33 -12.54
C LEU A 41 -17.51 3.66 -11.39
N MET A 42 -16.96 2.64 -10.76
CA MET A 42 -17.56 2.01 -9.58
C MET A 42 -17.55 2.96 -8.39
N ASP A 43 -16.44 3.66 -8.14
CA ASP A 43 -16.36 4.66 -7.08
C ASP A 43 -17.39 5.79 -7.32
N LEU A 44 -17.58 6.25 -8.57
CA LEU A 44 -18.62 7.24 -8.90
C LEU A 44 -20.05 6.72 -8.66
N LYS A 45 -20.32 5.45 -8.96
CA LYS A 45 -21.63 4.84 -8.67
C LYS A 45 -21.89 4.77 -7.17
N LEU A 46 -20.87 4.43 -6.38
CA LEU A 46 -20.97 4.39 -4.91
C LEU A 46 -21.27 5.78 -4.35
N ILE A 47 -20.58 6.81 -4.84
CA ILE A 47 -20.84 8.21 -4.45
C ILE A 47 -22.28 8.61 -4.82
N ASN A 48 -22.76 8.21 -5.99
CA ASN A 48 -24.14 8.44 -6.42
C ASN A 48 -25.18 7.81 -5.50
N GLN A 49 -24.90 6.60 -5.01
CA GLN A 49 -25.76 5.91 -4.05
C GLN A 49 -25.73 6.56 -2.66
N ASN A 50 -24.66 7.28 -2.32
CA ASN A 50 -24.49 7.99 -1.04
C ASN A 50 -25.04 9.43 -1.04
N GLY A 51 -25.91 9.77 -2.00
CA GLY A 51 -26.68 11.02 -1.99
C GLY A 51 -26.10 12.17 -2.81
N ILE A 52 -25.01 11.97 -3.55
CA ILE A 52 -24.49 12.96 -4.51
C ILE A 52 -24.93 12.55 -5.91
N GLU A 53 -25.93 13.23 -6.48
CA GLU A 53 -26.44 12.86 -7.80
C GLU A 53 -25.38 13.05 -8.90
N ILE A 54 -24.97 11.95 -9.53
CA ILE A 54 -24.01 11.90 -10.63
C ILE A 54 -24.67 11.28 -11.85
N ASN A 55 -24.65 11.99 -12.96
CA ASN A 55 -25.06 11.44 -14.26
C ASN A 55 -24.03 10.43 -14.75
N ILE A 56 -24.30 9.14 -14.51
CA ILE A 56 -23.38 8.03 -14.85
C ILE A 56 -23.14 7.92 -16.37
N SER A 57 -24.13 8.25 -17.20
CA SER A 57 -23.97 8.22 -18.66
C SER A 57 -22.95 9.26 -19.12
N HIS A 58 -23.02 10.48 -18.58
CA HIS A 58 -22.05 11.53 -18.86
C HIS A 58 -20.66 11.18 -18.28
N ALA A 59 -20.62 10.64 -17.05
CA ALA A 59 -19.38 10.19 -16.43
C ALA A 59 -18.65 9.13 -17.26
N LYS A 60 -19.38 8.17 -17.86
CA LYS A 60 -18.80 7.17 -18.78
C LYS A 60 -18.12 7.81 -19.98
N ALA A 61 -18.74 8.82 -20.58
CA ALA A 61 -18.18 9.54 -21.73
C ALA A 61 -16.88 10.28 -21.33
N ILE A 62 -16.89 10.99 -20.20
CA ILE A 62 -15.70 11.68 -19.65
C ILE A 62 -14.58 10.66 -19.36
N CYS A 63 -14.90 9.55 -18.69
CA CYS A 63 -13.94 8.51 -18.36
C CYS A 63 -13.32 7.88 -19.61
N SER A 64 -14.09 7.75 -20.68
CA SER A 64 -13.56 7.25 -21.95
C SER A 64 -12.62 8.25 -22.62
N ARG A 65 -12.96 9.54 -22.58
CA ARG A 65 -12.18 10.62 -23.18
C ARG A 65 -10.86 10.88 -22.44
N PHE A 66 -10.84 10.70 -21.12
CA PHE A 66 -9.66 10.94 -20.27
C PHE A 66 -9.06 9.66 -19.68
N ALA A 67 -9.29 8.51 -20.33
CA ALA A 67 -8.90 7.19 -19.82
C ALA A 67 -7.41 7.11 -19.45
N SER A 68 -6.52 7.65 -20.30
CA SER A 68 -5.07 7.63 -20.07
C SER A 68 -4.64 8.42 -18.83
N ILE A 69 -5.33 9.52 -18.52
CA ILE A 69 -5.05 10.32 -17.32
C ILE A 69 -5.54 9.57 -16.09
N ILE A 70 -6.77 9.05 -16.13
CA ILE A 70 -7.37 8.28 -15.02
C ILE A 70 -6.48 7.08 -14.66
N GLN A 71 -5.97 6.37 -15.67
CA GLN A 71 -5.06 5.23 -15.50
C GLN A 71 -3.73 5.58 -14.81
N GLY A 72 -3.36 6.86 -14.74
CA GLY A 72 -2.18 7.34 -14.04
C GLY A 72 -2.40 7.65 -12.56
N ILE A 73 -3.65 7.80 -12.10
CA ILE A 73 -3.97 8.31 -10.77
C ILE A 73 -3.83 7.18 -9.74
N PRO A 74 -3.02 7.33 -8.67
CA PRO A 74 -2.96 6.37 -7.58
C PRO A 74 -4.29 6.35 -6.80
N ARG A 75 -4.82 5.15 -6.55
CA ARG A 75 -6.09 4.89 -5.88
C ARG A 75 -5.90 4.34 -4.47
N LEU A 76 -5.19 3.22 -4.34
CA LEU A 76 -4.97 2.53 -3.06
C LEU A 76 -3.49 2.28 -2.85
N VAL A 77 -3.08 2.28 -1.58
CA VAL A 77 -1.76 1.78 -1.17
C VAL A 77 -1.90 0.28 -0.95
N GLY A 78 -0.95 -0.51 -1.48
CA GLY A 78 -0.89 -1.94 -1.25
C GLY A 78 -0.74 -2.26 0.24
N THR A 79 -1.44 -3.29 0.70
CA THR A 79 -1.36 -3.79 2.08
C THR A 79 -0.19 -4.76 2.30
N HIS A 80 0.41 -5.25 1.23
CA HIS A 80 1.60 -6.07 1.26
C HIS A 80 2.78 -5.30 0.67
N PRO A 81 3.95 -5.34 1.31
CA PRO A 81 5.15 -4.74 0.75
C PRO A 81 5.57 -5.53 -0.49
N SER A 82 5.96 -4.84 -1.56
CA SER A 82 6.50 -5.50 -2.76
C SER A 82 7.96 -5.91 -2.62
N GLY A 83 8.56 -5.61 -1.46
CA GLY A 83 9.94 -5.93 -1.15
C GLY A 83 10.41 -5.19 0.11
N VAL A 84 11.62 -5.53 0.56
CA VAL A 84 12.27 -4.90 1.71
C VAL A 84 13.65 -4.41 1.30
N ILE A 85 13.94 -3.15 1.61
CA ILE A 85 15.27 -2.55 1.50
C ILE A 85 15.97 -2.74 2.84
N ILE A 86 17.23 -3.16 2.80
CA ILE A 86 18.11 -3.25 3.97
C ILE A 86 19.36 -2.44 3.67
N THR A 87 19.76 -1.58 4.60
CA THR A 87 20.97 -0.75 4.46
C THR A 87 21.70 -0.61 5.79
N LYS A 88 22.97 -0.19 5.73
CA LYS A 88 23.72 0.21 6.92
C LYS A 88 23.39 1.64 7.37
N LEU A 89 22.78 2.44 6.49
CA LEU A 89 22.40 3.82 6.79
C LEU A 89 21.09 3.85 7.57
N ASP A 90 20.90 4.88 8.38
CA ASP A 90 19.63 5.16 9.04
C ASP A 90 18.69 5.83 8.02
N LEU A 91 17.69 5.08 7.55
CA LEU A 91 16.81 5.52 6.47
C LEU A 91 15.88 6.65 6.88
N SER A 92 15.58 6.81 8.18
CA SER A 92 14.71 7.89 8.68
C SER A 92 15.26 9.29 8.37
N LYS A 93 16.58 9.39 8.22
CA LYS A 93 17.31 10.63 7.92
C LYS A 93 17.40 10.94 6.42
N HIS A 94 17.15 9.96 5.56
CA HIS A 94 17.41 10.06 4.12
C HIS A 94 16.16 9.89 3.26
N LEU A 95 15.16 9.16 3.74
CA LEU A 95 13.91 8.94 3.03
C LEU A 95 12.72 9.45 3.85
N PRO A 96 11.70 10.02 3.19
CA PRO A 96 10.43 10.30 3.84
C PRO A 96 9.71 8.97 4.12
N ILE A 97 10.09 8.32 5.22
CA ILE A 97 9.49 7.06 5.64
C ILE A 97 8.13 7.34 6.25
N LYS A 98 7.09 6.95 5.53
CA LYS A 98 5.74 6.92 6.08
C LYS A 98 5.69 5.74 7.06
N LYS A 99 5.41 6.00 8.35
CA LYS A 99 5.16 4.96 9.39
C LYS A 99 3.87 4.16 9.14
N ILE A 100 3.48 3.95 7.87
CA ILE A 100 2.22 3.33 7.50
C ILE A 100 2.29 1.80 7.67
N LEU A 101 1.65 1.41 8.76
CA LEU A 101 0.78 0.25 9.00
C LEU A 101 1.31 -1.18 8.91
N ILE A 102 2.28 -1.54 8.07
CA ILE A 102 2.60 -2.98 7.96
C ILE A 102 3.62 -3.42 9.01
N ILE A 103 4.62 -2.59 9.32
CA ILE A 103 5.63 -2.96 10.33
C ILE A 103 5.08 -2.75 11.74
N LEU A 104 4.41 -1.61 11.99
CA LEU A 104 3.92 -1.25 13.33
C LEU A 104 2.66 -2.03 13.72
N LEU A 105 1.69 -2.22 12.84
CA LEU A 105 0.43 -2.88 13.22
C LEU A 105 0.63 -4.38 13.40
N TYR A 106 1.48 -5.05 12.60
CA TYR A 106 1.88 -6.44 12.86
C TYR A 106 2.76 -6.59 14.10
N TYR A 107 3.75 -5.72 14.31
CA TYR A 107 4.62 -5.82 15.50
C TYR A 107 3.83 -5.55 16.79
N ILE A 108 2.89 -4.60 16.78
CA ILE A 108 2.00 -4.31 17.91
C ILE A 108 1.00 -5.45 18.11
N VAL A 109 0.33 -5.93 17.05
CA VAL A 109 -0.63 -7.05 17.14
C VAL A 109 0.05 -8.32 17.62
N CYS A 110 1.22 -8.66 17.10
CA CYS A 110 1.98 -9.83 17.56
C CYS A 110 2.48 -9.66 19.01
N ASN A 111 2.91 -8.47 19.44
CA ASN A 111 3.31 -8.26 20.83
C ASN A 111 2.12 -8.22 21.81
N LEU A 112 0.93 -7.78 21.38
CA LEU A 112 -0.28 -7.86 22.21
C LEU A 112 -0.83 -9.28 22.33
N ILE A 113 -0.77 -10.10 21.27
CA ILE A 113 -1.30 -11.47 21.28
C ILE A 113 -0.36 -12.45 22.02
N ILE A 114 0.96 -12.23 22.00
CA ILE A 114 1.93 -13.14 22.64
C ILE A 114 2.11 -12.84 24.15
N ASN A 115 1.75 -11.63 24.61
CA ASN A 115 1.83 -11.23 26.03
C ASN A 115 0.46 -11.18 26.75
N SER A 116 -0.58 -11.81 26.19
CA SER A 116 -1.91 -11.96 26.82
C SER A 116 -2.22 -13.41 27.14
#